data_AF-A0A640KLD5-F1
#
_entry.id   AF-A0A640KLD5-F1
#
_cell.length_a   1.000
_cell.length_b   1.000
_cell.length_c   1.000
_cell.angle_alpha   90.00
_cell.angle_beta   90.00
_cell.angle_gamma   90.00
#
_symmetry.space_group_name_H-M   'P 1'
#
loop_
_entity.id
_entity.type
_entity.pdbx_description
1 polymer ?
#
loop_
_entity_poly.entity_id
_entity_poly.type
_entity_poly.pdbx_seq_one_letter_code
_entity_poly.pdbx_strand_id
1 'polypeptide(L)'
;MDKLQQKHTENMQTVDEVRSRALRGEIDELSRETGNAAKAAKDKLDEMAKNTAKLKSSPDSAQANSAIIRIEENQCMHLVLKLTMAMAAYQRQQCATEAYYKAQTQRQIKIKYTNPDGSAIDDSTAAQLAQQVMENNTSSYIFQQSKEVLASIIETRNDIYRIEQSMRDLNQLFNDLAFLVNEQGELMDVILANVQQSTRLRESLI
;
A
#
# COMPACT_ATOMS: atom_id res chain seq x y z
N MET A 1 10.11 -5.71 0.84
CA MET A 1 9.33 -4.93 1.83
C MET A 1 10.24 -4.24 2.83
N ASP A 2 11.03 -4.98 3.61
CA ASP A 2 11.89 -4.41 4.66
C ASP A 2 12.89 -3.35 4.15
N LYS A 3 13.51 -3.60 2.99
CA LYS A 3 14.40 -2.62 2.34
C LYS A 3 13.68 -1.31 1.99
N LEU A 4 12.43 -1.39 1.52
CA LEU A 4 11.60 -0.22 1.22
C LEU A 4 11.27 0.55 2.52
N GLN A 5 11.00 -0.17 3.62
CA GLN A 5 10.79 0.45 4.94
C GLN A 5 12.03 1.20 5.42
N GLN A 6 13.19 0.58 5.27
CA GLN A 6 14.46 1.16 5.65
C GLN A 6 14.69 2.45 4.87
N LYS A 7 14.41 2.45 3.57
CA LYS A 7 14.57 3.62 2.71
C LYS A 7 13.60 4.74 3.05
N HIS A 8 12.34 4.43 3.35
CA HIS A 8 11.40 5.41 3.89
C HIS A 8 11.92 6.01 5.20
N THR A 9 12.37 5.17 6.14
CA THR A 9 12.92 5.63 7.43
C THR A 9 14.15 6.53 7.24
N GLU A 10 15.04 6.15 6.32
CA GLU A 10 16.23 6.93 5.97
C GLU A 10 15.85 8.30 5.37
N ASN A 11 14.84 8.33 4.49
CA ASN A 11 14.34 9.57 3.88
C ASN A 11 13.64 10.47 4.92
N MET A 12 13.00 9.88 5.93
CA MET A 12 12.38 10.63 7.02
C MET A 12 13.41 11.28 7.95
N GLN A 13 14.60 10.70 8.06
CA GLN A 13 15.67 11.15 8.96
C GLN A 13 16.68 12.09 8.29
N THR A 14 16.81 12.03 6.96
CA THR A 14 17.77 12.88 6.25
C THR A 14 17.34 14.35 6.27
N VAL A 15 18.29 15.23 6.56
CA VAL A 15 18.15 16.69 6.39
C VAL A 15 18.82 17.18 5.11
N ASP A 16 19.55 16.29 4.42
CA ASP A 16 20.20 16.55 3.14
C ASP A 16 19.19 16.35 2.00
N GLU A 17 18.89 17.44 1.29
CA GLU A 17 17.95 17.47 0.16
C GLU A 17 18.43 16.68 -1.06
N VAL A 18 19.74 16.60 -1.30
CA VAL A 18 20.30 15.81 -2.42
C VAL A 18 20.12 14.33 -2.10
N ARG A 19 20.44 13.93 -0.87
CA ARG A 19 20.21 12.56 -0.41
C ARG A 19 18.72 12.21 -0.38
N SER A 20 17.84 13.11 0.05
CA SER A 20 16.39 12.86 0.05
C SER A 20 15.88 12.58 -1.37
N ARG A 21 16.29 13.39 -2.36
CA ARG A 21 15.91 13.17 -3.75
C ARG A 21 16.38 11.83 -4.30
N ALA A 22 17.61 11.41 -3.98
CA ALA A 22 18.12 10.10 -4.35
C ALA A 22 17.30 8.97 -3.69
N LEU A 23 16.99 9.09 -2.40
CA LEU A 23 16.20 8.11 -1.67
C LEU A 23 14.77 7.99 -2.22
N ARG A 24 14.14 9.09 -2.61
CA ARG A 24 12.83 9.07 -3.28
C ARG A 24 12.85 8.27 -4.58
N GLY A 25 13.91 8.41 -5.39
CA GLY A 25 14.10 7.60 -6.59
C GLY A 25 14.26 6.11 -6.28
N GLU A 26 15.02 5.76 -5.25
CA GLU A 26 15.16 4.36 -4.81
C GLU A 26 13.84 3.78 -4.25
N ILE A 27 13.07 4.58 -3.51
CA ILE A 27 11.75 4.22 -2.98
C ILE A 27 10.78 3.93 -4.11
N ASP A 28 10.75 4.78 -5.15
CA ASP A 28 9.90 4.57 -6.31
C ASP A 28 10.22 3.26 -7.03
N GLU A 29 11.52 3.00 -7.28
CA GLU A 29 11.94 1.79 -7.97
C GLU A 29 11.57 0.54 -7.15
N LEU A 30 11.87 0.53 -5.85
CA LEU A 30 11.51 -0.58 -4.97
C LEU A 30 10.00 -0.80 -4.87
N SER A 31 9.22 0.29 -4.89
CA SER A 31 7.74 0.20 -4.90
C SER A 31 7.24 -0.42 -6.20
N ARG A 32 7.83 -0.05 -7.34
CA ARG A 32 7.50 -0.61 -8.66
C ARG A 32 7.90 -2.09 -8.76
N GLU A 33 9.11 -2.44 -8.35
CA GLU A 33 9.60 -3.83 -8.30
C GLU A 33 8.68 -4.70 -7.43
N THR A 34 8.27 -4.18 -6.28
CA THR A 34 7.33 -4.84 -5.37
C THR A 34 5.99 -5.11 -6.04
N GLY A 35 5.40 -4.11 -6.70
CA GLY A 35 4.14 -4.26 -7.44
C GLY A 35 4.24 -5.28 -8.57
N ASN A 36 5.33 -5.23 -9.35
CA ASN A 36 5.59 -6.18 -10.43
C ASN A 36 5.75 -7.61 -9.92
N ALA A 37 6.47 -7.81 -8.81
CA ALA A 37 6.65 -9.12 -8.19
C ALA A 37 5.32 -9.68 -7.67
N ALA A 38 4.49 -8.85 -7.05
CA ALA A 38 3.16 -9.24 -6.58
C ALA A 38 2.26 -9.68 -7.74
N LYS A 39 2.24 -8.90 -8.82
CA LYS A 39 1.49 -9.22 -10.04
C LYS A 39 1.97 -10.53 -10.67
N ALA A 40 3.29 -10.71 -10.82
CA ALA A 40 3.85 -11.94 -11.35
C ALA A 40 3.54 -13.17 -10.47
N ALA A 41 3.50 -13.03 -9.15
CA ALA A 41 3.08 -14.09 -8.25
C ALA A 41 1.60 -14.45 -8.44
N LYS A 42 0.74 -13.43 -8.61
CA LYS A 42 -0.68 -13.61 -8.92
C LYS A 42 -0.88 -14.32 -10.26
N ASP A 43 -0.19 -13.89 -11.32
CA ASP A 43 -0.32 -14.49 -12.65
C ASP A 43 0.06 -15.98 -12.65
N LYS A 44 1.07 -16.36 -11.85
CA LYS A 44 1.43 -17.78 -11.63
C LYS A 44 0.34 -18.56 -10.89
N LEU A 45 -0.33 -17.94 -9.92
CA LEU A 45 -1.44 -18.57 -9.19
C LEU A 45 -2.66 -18.78 -10.12
N ASP A 46 -2.95 -17.81 -10.98
CA ASP A 46 -3.98 -17.96 -12.02
C ASP A 46 -3.64 -19.12 -12.97
N GLU A 47 -2.38 -19.26 -13.37
CA GLU A 47 -1.92 -20.35 -14.22
C GLU A 47 -2.07 -21.72 -13.53
N MET A 48 -1.66 -21.82 -12.26
CA MET A 48 -1.88 -23.02 -11.45
C MET A 48 -3.37 -23.38 -11.38
N ALA A 49 -4.24 -22.42 -11.05
CA ALA A 49 -5.68 -22.64 -10.97
C ALA A 49 -6.26 -23.12 -12.31
N LYS A 50 -5.86 -22.50 -13.43
CA LYS A 50 -6.27 -22.92 -14.78
C LYS A 50 -5.81 -24.33 -15.13
N ASN A 51 -4.59 -24.70 -14.76
CA ASN A 51 -4.05 -26.04 -15.02
C ASN A 51 -4.81 -27.10 -14.20
N THR A 52 -5.10 -26.82 -12.94
CA THR A 52 -5.97 -27.67 -12.10
C THR A 52 -7.37 -27.81 -12.68
N ALA A 53 -7.96 -26.72 -13.20
CA ALA A 53 -9.27 -26.75 -13.84
C ALA A 53 -9.29 -27.65 -15.10
N LYS A 54 -8.21 -27.66 -15.90
CA LYS A 54 -8.09 -28.56 -17.07
C LYS A 54 -8.10 -30.04 -16.67
N LEU A 55 -7.51 -30.40 -15.52
CA LEU A 55 -7.53 -31.78 -15.02
C LEU A 55 -8.96 -32.24 -14.66
N LYS A 56 -9.85 -31.28 -14.35
CA LYS A 56 -11.28 -31.50 -14.07
C LYS A 56 -12.18 -31.46 -15.31
N SER A 57 -11.62 -31.36 -16.52
CA SER A 57 -12.39 -31.16 -17.77
C SER A 57 -13.35 -32.29 -18.13
N SER A 58 -13.13 -33.51 -17.62
CA SER A 58 -14.06 -34.64 -17.75
C SER A 58 -14.09 -35.47 -16.46
N PRO A 59 -15.20 -36.19 -16.17
CA PRO A 59 -15.32 -37.05 -14.98
C PRO A 59 -14.21 -38.10 -14.90
N ASP A 60 -13.87 -38.74 -16.03
CA ASP A 60 -12.84 -39.79 -16.09
C ASP A 60 -11.44 -39.21 -15.80
N SER A 61 -11.13 -38.03 -16.34
CA SER A 61 -9.87 -37.31 -16.04
C SER A 61 -9.81 -36.87 -14.58
N ALA A 62 -10.92 -36.35 -14.03
CA ALA A 62 -10.98 -35.91 -12.65
C ALA A 62 -10.76 -37.08 -11.67
N GLN A 63 -11.33 -38.25 -11.97
CA GLN A 63 -11.16 -39.44 -11.14
C GLN A 63 -9.74 -40.00 -11.23
N ALA A 64 -9.16 -40.05 -12.43
CA ALA A 64 -7.78 -40.49 -12.65
C ALA A 64 -6.75 -39.57 -11.98
N ASN A 65 -7.02 -38.26 -11.91
CA ASN A 65 -6.11 -37.24 -11.37
C ASN A 65 -6.52 -36.75 -9.97
N SER A 66 -7.42 -37.44 -9.27
CA SER A 66 -8.02 -36.98 -8.01
C SER A 66 -6.99 -36.58 -6.94
N ALA A 67 -5.93 -37.38 -6.75
CA ALA A 67 -4.85 -37.06 -5.82
C ALA A 67 -4.06 -35.82 -6.25
N ILE A 68 -3.78 -35.67 -7.54
CA ILE A 68 -3.04 -34.53 -8.11
C ILE A 68 -3.85 -33.26 -7.94
N ILE A 69 -5.14 -33.29 -8.28
CA ILE A 69 -6.06 -32.16 -8.12
C ILE A 69 -6.06 -31.67 -6.67
N ARG A 70 -6.20 -32.57 -5.69
CA ARG A 70 -6.17 -32.19 -4.27
C ARG A 70 -4.84 -31.57 -3.84
N ILE A 71 -3.71 -32.07 -4.36
CA ILE A 71 -2.40 -31.51 -4.04
C ILE A 71 -2.27 -30.09 -4.62
N GLU A 72 -2.60 -29.92 -5.90
CA GLU A 72 -2.52 -28.64 -6.60
C GLU A 72 -3.43 -27.57 -5.99
N GLU A 73 -4.66 -27.91 -5.60
CA GLU A 73 -5.58 -27.01 -4.89
C GLU A 73 -5.01 -26.56 -3.56
N ASN A 74 -4.53 -27.51 -2.73
CA ASN A 74 -3.94 -27.18 -1.44
C ASN A 74 -2.71 -26.28 -1.58
N GLN A 75 -1.86 -26.52 -2.58
CA GLN A 75 -0.70 -25.68 -2.87
C GLN A 75 -1.12 -24.29 -3.33
N CYS A 76 -2.08 -24.19 -4.26
CA CYS A 76 -2.61 -22.92 -4.74
C CYS A 76 -3.14 -22.09 -3.58
N MET A 77 -3.98 -22.67 -2.72
CA MET A 77 -4.53 -21.99 -1.54
C MET A 77 -3.46 -21.56 -0.54
N HIS A 78 -2.48 -22.42 -0.25
CA HIS A 78 -1.37 -22.06 0.63
C HIS A 78 -0.59 -20.86 0.10
N LEU A 79 -0.32 -20.82 -1.21
CA LEU A 79 0.41 -19.73 -1.84
C LEU A 79 -0.41 -18.43 -1.92
N VAL A 80 -1.72 -18.52 -2.19
CA VAL A 80 -2.64 -17.37 -2.12
C VAL A 80 -2.65 -16.78 -0.72
N LEU A 81 -2.73 -17.61 0.33
CA LEU A 81 -2.67 -17.14 1.71
C LEU A 81 -1.35 -16.42 1.99
N LYS A 82 -0.22 -17.02 1.60
CA LYS A 82 1.11 -16.40 1.78
C LYS A 82 1.24 -15.06 1.06
N LEU A 83 0.79 -14.99 -0.20
CA LEU A 83 0.80 -13.76 -0.97
C LEU A 83 -0.07 -12.69 -0.29
N THR A 84 -1.27 -13.07 0.13
CA THR A 84 -2.20 -12.18 0.85
C THR A 84 -1.58 -11.64 2.14
N MET A 85 -0.94 -12.49 2.95
CA MET A 85 -0.26 -12.08 4.18
C MET A 85 0.91 -11.12 3.91
N ALA A 86 1.73 -11.41 2.90
CA ALA A 86 2.85 -10.56 2.52
C ALA A 86 2.39 -9.18 2.03
N MET A 87 1.32 -9.15 1.22
CA MET A 87 0.72 -7.92 0.73
C MET A 87 0.06 -7.12 1.86
N ALA A 88 -0.60 -7.79 2.83
CA ALA A 88 -1.20 -7.12 3.98
C ALA A 88 -0.14 -6.48 4.90
N ALA A 89 1.01 -7.15 5.09
CA ALA A 89 2.14 -6.58 5.82
C ALA A 89 2.69 -5.32 5.10
N TYR A 90 2.83 -5.39 3.78
CA TYR A 90 3.24 -4.25 2.96
C TYR A 90 2.24 -3.08 3.05
N GLN A 91 0.94 -3.36 2.97
CA GLN A 91 -0.10 -2.34 3.12
C GLN A 91 0.02 -1.62 4.46
N ARG A 92 0.18 -2.37 5.56
CA ARG A 92 0.33 -1.79 6.91
C ARG A 92 1.53 -0.85 6.98
N GLN A 93 2.64 -1.25 6.37
CA GLN A 93 3.85 -0.45 6.32
C GLN A 93 3.65 0.84 5.51
N GLN A 94 2.96 0.76 4.37
CA GLN A 94 2.64 1.92 3.54
C GLN A 94 1.68 2.88 4.25
N CYS A 95 0.63 2.40 4.92
CA CYS A 95 -0.26 3.24 5.73
C CYS A 95 0.49 3.99 6.83
N ALA A 96 1.42 3.32 7.53
CA ALA A 96 2.21 3.96 8.57
C ALA A 96 3.14 5.05 8.01
N THR A 97 3.73 4.79 6.85
CA THR A 97 4.59 5.74 6.13
C THR A 97 3.81 6.97 5.65
N GLU A 98 2.63 6.75 5.08
CA GLU A 98 1.71 7.80 4.66
C GLU A 98 1.28 8.70 5.82
N ALA A 99 0.86 8.09 6.94
CA ALA A 99 0.47 8.82 8.16
C ALA A 99 1.62 9.67 8.70
N TYR A 100 2.85 9.14 8.66
CA TYR A 100 4.04 9.89 9.04
C TYR A 100 4.25 11.12 8.16
N TYR A 101 4.23 10.97 6.82
CA TYR A 101 4.43 12.10 5.92
C TYR A 101 3.33 13.16 6.03
N LYS A 102 2.08 12.75 6.29
CA LYS A 102 0.98 13.68 6.59
C LYS A 102 1.26 14.48 7.86
N ALA A 103 1.63 13.81 8.95
CA ALA A 103 1.99 14.47 10.22
C ALA A 103 3.22 15.39 10.08
N GLN A 104 4.23 14.95 9.31
CA GLN A 104 5.42 15.74 9.04
C GLN A 104 5.08 17.00 8.24
N THR A 105 4.19 16.90 7.25
CA THR A 105 3.73 18.05 6.46
C THR A 105 3.04 19.09 7.35
N GLN A 106 2.11 18.66 8.21
CA GLN A 106 1.46 19.54 9.19
C GLN A 106 2.49 20.22 10.10
N ARG A 107 3.45 19.46 10.62
CA ARG A 107 4.51 20.00 11.48
C ARG A 107 5.40 21.01 10.74
N GLN A 108 5.78 20.73 9.49
CA GLN A 108 6.57 21.65 8.68
C GLN A 108 5.83 22.96 8.44
N ILE A 109 4.53 22.90 8.13
CA ILE A 109 3.69 24.09 7.97
C ILE A 109 3.69 24.92 9.25
N LYS A 110 3.43 24.28 10.40
CA LYS A 110 3.39 24.94 11.71
C LYS A 110 4.71 25.66 12.07
N ILE A 111 5.86 25.05 11.74
CA ILE A 111 7.18 25.57 12.11
C ILE A 111 7.68 26.63 11.14
N LYS A 112 7.41 26.47 9.83
CA LYS A 112 8.03 27.25 8.77
C LYS A 112 7.20 28.46 8.32
N TYR A 113 5.90 28.48 8.64
CA TYR A 113 5.01 29.57 8.29
C TYR A 113 4.41 30.24 9.54
N THR A 114 4.00 31.49 9.35
CA THR A 114 3.28 32.29 10.35
C THR A 114 1.95 32.77 9.80
N ASN A 115 1.03 33.15 10.69
CA ASN A 115 -0.19 33.85 10.32
C ASN A 115 0.13 35.23 9.73
N PRO A 116 -0.83 35.88 9.01
CA PRO A 116 -0.61 37.21 8.42
C PRO A 116 -0.26 38.31 9.44
N ASP A 117 -0.68 38.15 10.70
CA ASP A 117 -0.35 39.04 11.82
C ASP A 117 1.01 38.72 12.47
N GLY A 118 1.75 37.74 11.92
CA GLY A 118 3.04 37.28 12.44
C GLY A 118 2.94 36.30 13.61
N SER A 119 1.72 35.95 14.05
CA SER A 119 1.54 34.96 15.12
C SER A 119 1.87 33.53 14.64
N ALA A 120 2.21 32.65 15.59
CA ALA A 120 2.48 31.25 15.29
C ALA A 120 1.19 30.52 14.85
N ILE A 121 1.32 29.64 13.87
CA ILE A 121 0.22 28.79 13.40
C ILE A 121 -0.12 27.76 14.49
N ASP A 122 -1.40 27.63 14.84
CA ASP A 122 -1.87 26.59 15.76
C ASP A 122 -2.06 25.23 15.06
N ASP A 123 -2.27 24.17 15.83
CA ASP A 123 -2.37 22.82 15.27
C ASP A 123 -3.56 22.63 14.33
N SER A 124 -4.69 23.31 14.57
CA SER A 124 -5.89 23.20 13.73
C SER A 124 -5.70 23.89 12.39
N THR A 125 -5.13 25.10 12.39
CA THR A 125 -4.80 25.83 11.16
C THR A 125 -3.73 25.08 10.36
N ALA A 126 -2.70 24.54 11.01
CA ALA A 126 -1.68 23.73 10.34
C ALA A 126 -2.28 22.47 9.68
N ALA A 127 -3.22 21.80 10.34
CA ALA A 127 -3.91 20.63 9.78
C ALA A 127 -4.76 21.00 8.55
N GLN A 128 -5.49 22.11 8.61
CA GLN A 128 -6.27 22.61 7.47
C GLN A 128 -5.39 22.96 6.27
N LEU A 129 -4.27 23.65 6.50
CA LEU A 129 -3.31 23.98 5.45
C LEU A 129 -2.65 22.73 4.86
N ALA A 130 -2.30 21.74 5.69
CA ALA A 130 -1.78 20.47 5.21
C ALA A 130 -2.80 19.77 4.30
N GLN A 131 -4.08 19.75 4.70
CA GLN A 131 -5.15 19.18 3.89
C GLN A 131 -5.33 19.92 2.56
N GLN A 132 -5.28 21.27 2.56
CA GLN A 132 -5.34 22.07 1.34
C GLN A 132 -4.22 21.69 0.36
N VAL A 133 -2.99 21.50 0.85
CA VAL A 133 -1.88 21.02 0.01
C VAL A 133 -2.18 19.66 -0.60
N MET A 134 -2.72 18.72 0.19
CA MET A 134 -3.11 17.38 -0.28
C MET A 134 -4.24 17.43 -1.32
N GLU A 135 -5.04 18.49 -1.34
CA GLU A 135 -6.11 18.73 -2.31
C GLU A 135 -5.64 19.56 -3.52
N ASN A 136 -4.33 19.81 -3.65
CA ASN A 136 -3.74 20.70 -4.65
C ASN A 136 -4.18 22.18 -4.53
N ASN A 137 -4.72 22.59 -3.38
CA ASN A 137 -5.06 23.98 -3.10
C ASN A 137 -3.89 24.67 -2.38
N THR A 138 -2.98 25.27 -3.14
CA THR A 138 -1.82 26.00 -2.61
C THR A 138 -1.95 27.51 -2.77
N SER A 139 -3.17 28.02 -2.93
CA SER A 139 -3.44 29.44 -3.22
C SER A 139 -3.40 30.35 -1.98
N SER A 140 -3.41 29.76 -0.78
CA SER A 140 -3.37 30.48 0.48
C SER A 140 -2.21 31.47 0.54
N TYR A 141 -2.48 32.68 1.03
CA TYR A 141 -1.46 33.72 1.25
C TYR A 141 -0.30 33.19 2.12
N ILE A 142 -0.61 32.30 3.06
CA ILE A 142 0.39 31.70 3.95
C ILE A 142 1.52 31.02 3.15
N PHE A 143 1.19 30.33 2.06
CA PHE A 143 2.18 29.63 1.24
C PHE A 143 3.04 30.58 0.39
N GLN A 144 2.59 31.82 0.15
CA GLN A 144 3.35 32.81 -0.61
C GLN A 144 4.55 33.35 0.17
N GLN A 145 4.55 33.19 1.50
CA GLN A 145 5.65 33.61 2.38
C GLN A 145 6.98 32.94 2.03
N SER A 146 6.95 31.68 1.55
CA SER A 146 8.15 30.98 1.09
C SER A 146 7.82 29.93 0.04
N LYS A 147 8.33 30.17 -1.18
CA LYS A 147 8.21 29.25 -2.31
C LYS A 147 9.05 27.99 -2.12
N GLU A 148 10.19 28.10 -1.45
CA GLU A 148 11.10 26.97 -1.21
C GLU A 148 10.47 25.95 -0.27
N VAL A 149 9.91 26.37 0.87
CA VAL A 149 9.26 25.39 1.76
C VAL A 149 7.97 24.85 1.17
N LEU A 150 7.24 25.65 0.37
CA LEU A 150 6.09 25.14 -0.38
C LEU A 150 6.50 24.04 -1.36
N ALA A 151 7.61 24.22 -2.08
CA ALA A 151 8.13 23.20 -3.01
C ALA A 151 8.48 21.89 -2.28
N SER A 152 9.17 21.96 -1.14
CA SER A 152 9.47 20.78 -0.30
C SER A 152 8.20 20.06 0.20
N ILE A 153 7.19 20.83 0.61
CA ILE A 153 5.88 20.30 1.01
C ILE A 153 5.19 19.60 -0.18
N ILE A 154 5.23 20.20 -1.37
CA ILE A 154 4.69 19.61 -2.60
C ILE A 154 5.42 18.31 -2.98
N GLU A 155 6.74 18.26 -2.83
CA GLU A 155 7.50 17.02 -3.03
C GLU A 155 7.00 15.93 -2.06
N THR A 156 6.84 16.25 -0.78
CA THR A 156 6.31 15.30 0.22
C THR A 156 4.89 14.83 -0.11
N ARG A 157 4.04 15.74 -0.60
CA ARG A 157 2.70 15.38 -1.11
C ARG A 157 2.80 14.39 -2.28
N ASN A 158 3.72 14.61 -3.22
CA ASN A 158 3.89 13.69 -4.35
C ASN A 158 4.34 12.29 -3.88
N ASP A 159 5.15 12.19 -2.83
CA ASP A 159 5.47 10.89 -2.20
C ASP A 159 4.22 10.21 -1.64
N ILE A 160 3.36 10.96 -0.93
CA ILE A 160 2.09 10.45 -0.41
C ILE A 160 1.21 9.92 -1.55
N TYR A 161 1.07 10.65 -2.65
CA TYR A 161 0.30 10.18 -3.80
C TYR A 161 0.84 8.89 -4.41
N ARG A 162 2.16 8.70 -4.43
CA ARG A 162 2.79 7.47 -4.91
C ARG A 162 2.49 6.29 -3.98
N ILE A 163 2.54 6.53 -2.67
CA ILE A 163 2.14 5.53 -1.67
C ILE A 163 0.67 5.15 -1.86
N GLU A 164 -0.23 6.13 -1.96
CA GLU A 164 -1.66 5.90 -2.19
C GLU A 164 -1.91 5.14 -3.50
N GLN A 165 -1.18 5.44 -4.56
CA GLN A 165 -1.27 4.69 -5.82
C GLN A 165 -0.84 3.24 -5.63
N SER A 166 0.29 2.99 -4.98
CA SER A 166 0.75 1.63 -4.70
C SER A 166 -0.25 0.83 -3.85
N MET A 167 -0.96 1.50 -2.93
CA MET A 167 -2.01 0.90 -2.12
C MET A 167 -3.28 0.59 -2.94
N ARG A 168 -3.63 1.45 -3.91
CA ARG A 168 -4.73 1.17 -4.86
C ARG A 168 -4.44 -0.06 -5.71
N ASP A 169 -3.22 -0.15 -6.25
CA ASP A 169 -2.78 -1.29 -7.06
C ASP A 169 -2.80 -2.59 -6.22
N LEU A 170 -2.39 -2.52 -4.95
CA LEU A 170 -2.45 -3.64 -4.01
C LEU A 170 -3.90 -4.09 -3.73
N ASN A 171 -4.82 -3.14 -3.54
CA ASN A 171 -6.23 -3.45 -3.31
C ASN A 171 -6.85 -4.15 -4.52
N GLN A 172 -6.47 -3.75 -5.74
CA GLN A 172 -6.89 -4.47 -6.95
C GLN A 172 -6.39 -5.92 -6.93
N LEU A 173 -5.13 -6.14 -6.56
CA LEU A 173 -4.58 -7.49 -6.43
C LEU A 173 -5.31 -8.33 -5.36
N PHE A 174 -5.73 -7.74 -4.24
CA PHE A 174 -6.55 -8.45 -3.26
C PHE A 174 -7.92 -8.86 -3.80
N ASN A 175 -8.57 -8.00 -4.58
CA ASN A 175 -9.84 -8.33 -5.22
C ASN A 175 -9.68 -9.49 -6.22
N ASP A 176 -8.61 -9.47 -7.00
CA ASP A 176 -8.31 -10.55 -7.95
C ASP A 176 -8.03 -11.89 -7.24
N LEU A 177 -7.30 -11.85 -6.11
CA LEU A 177 -7.05 -13.06 -5.31
C LEU A 177 -8.32 -13.58 -4.64
N ALA A 178 -9.21 -12.69 -4.18
CA ALA A 178 -10.50 -13.08 -3.61
C ALA A 178 -11.37 -13.79 -4.65
N PHE A 179 -11.33 -13.36 -5.92
CA PHE A 179 -12.00 -14.05 -7.01
C PHE A 179 -11.45 -15.47 -7.21
N LEU A 180 -10.12 -15.63 -7.23
CA LEU A 180 -9.46 -16.93 -7.37
C LEU A 180 -9.73 -17.90 -6.22
N VAL A 181 -9.98 -17.39 -5.00
CA VAL A 181 -10.41 -18.20 -3.85
C VAL A 181 -11.88 -18.63 -3.99
N ASN A 182 -12.76 -17.72 -4.41
CA ASN A 182 -14.19 -18.01 -4.58
C ASN A 182 -14.43 -19.05 -5.69
N GLU A 183 -13.65 -19.01 -6.78
CA GLU A 183 -13.76 -19.97 -7.90
C GLU A 183 -13.30 -21.39 -7.50
N GLN A 184 -12.47 -21.53 -6.45
CA GLN A 184 -11.95 -22.81 -5.99
C GLN A 184 -12.86 -23.57 -5.02
N GLY A 185 -13.91 -22.96 -4.47
CA GLY A 185 -15.05 -23.58 -3.77
C GLY A 185 -14.75 -24.73 -2.76
N GLU A 186 -15.06 -24.50 -1.48
CA GLU A 186 -15.19 -25.48 -0.36
C GLU A 186 -14.01 -25.76 0.60
N LEU A 187 -12.78 -25.24 0.42
CA LEU A 187 -11.77 -25.28 1.50
C LEU A 187 -11.68 -23.97 2.30
N MET A 188 -12.82 -23.30 2.48
CA MET A 188 -12.92 -21.92 2.93
C MET A 188 -13.14 -21.75 4.45
N ASP A 189 -13.14 -22.83 5.24
CA ASP A 189 -13.51 -22.71 6.67
C ASP A 189 -12.36 -22.34 7.62
N VAL A 190 -11.10 -22.57 7.24
CA VAL A 190 -9.94 -22.30 8.12
C VAL A 190 -9.32 -20.91 7.88
N ILE A 191 -9.48 -20.35 6.68
CA ILE A 191 -8.85 -19.08 6.28
C ILE A 191 -9.78 -17.88 6.51
N LEU A 192 -11.10 -18.03 6.32
CA LEU A 192 -12.08 -16.99 6.63
C LEU A 192 -11.99 -16.53 8.10
N ALA A 193 -11.69 -17.44 9.03
CA ALA A 193 -11.51 -17.10 10.44
C ALA A 193 -10.40 -16.06 10.68
N ASN A 194 -9.26 -16.19 9.98
CA ASN A 194 -8.12 -15.29 10.13
C ASN A 194 -8.31 -13.96 9.39
N VAL A 195 -9.05 -13.97 8.26
CA VAL A 195 -9.36 -12.75 7.49
C VAL A 195 -10.49 -11.94 8.15
N GLN A 196 -11.55 -12.57 8.65
CA GLN A 196 -12.61 -11.89 9.41
C GLN A 196 -12.09 -11.23 10.69
N GLN A 197 -11.08 -11.81 11.34
CA GLN A 197 -10.43 -11.20 12.50
C GLN A 197 -9.61 -9.95 12.12
N SER A 198 -9.09 -9.89 10.90
CA SER A 198 -8.41 -8.69 10.36
C SER A 198 -9.39 -7.60 9.92
N THR A 199 -10.57 -7.97 9.43
CA THR A 199 -11.63 -7.01 9.05
C THR A 199 -12.39 -6.43 10.26
N ARG A 200 -12.63 -7.22 11.32
CA ARG A 200 -13.29 -6.74 12.55
C ARG A 200 -12.53 -5.66 13.31
N LEU A 201 -11.21 -5.55 13.13
CA LEU A 201 -10.41 -4.44 13.69
C LEU A 201 -10.79 -3.07 13.10
N ARG A 202 -11.50 -3.03 11.97
CA ARG A 202 -11.97 -1.79 11.34
C ARG A 202 -13.28 -1.27 11.94
N GLU A 203 -14.12 -2.14 12.51
CA GLU A 203 -15.43 -1.75 13.08
C GLU A 203 -15.37 -1.36 14.56
N SER A 204 -14.29 -1.72 15.27
CA SER A 204 -14.06 -1.35 16.68
C SER A 204 -13.43 0.04 16.88
N LEU A 205 -13.16 0.78 15.79
CA LEU A 205 -12.40 2.04 15.78
C LEU A 205 -13.15 3.19 15.08
N ILE A 206 -14.46 3.03 14.89
CA ILE A 206 -15.42 4.12 14.58
C ILE A 206 -16.29 4.31 15.82
#